data_AF-A0A388QP33-F1
#
_entry.id   AF-A0A388QP33-F1
#
_cell.length_a   1.000
_cell.length_b   1.000
_cell.length_c   1.000
_cell.angle_alpha   90.00
_cell.angle_beta   90.00
_cell.angle_gamma   90.00
#
_symmetry.space_group_name_H-M   'P 1'
#
loop_
_entity.id
_entity.type
_entity.pdbx_description
1 polymer ?
#
loop_
_entity_poly.entity_id
_entity_poly.type
_entity_poly.pdbx_seq_one_letter_code
_entity_poly.pdbx_strand_id
1 'polypeptide(L)'
;MQVSNKILQIIGIPHFALLSVIFGMMLLSFPFGVFVVFNTDIGDDINFQYPLNNLDIFKELGYLTPFDIEIGDVFIVLWSIYAILFTIAMFGPDKGFLKALSANLSREKLETKSNYMITITKWFSILILMSIIIDFIQQGFGIVTVPPSVDNNLAQFLYVSLSPIVEEIGFRVILIGLPLFVFYSHKLSIKHFFKSIWNPNRNLHIYNSRKILFLIVLVGIFFGLAHIMTGEPWSEGKFAQATVSGIILGWLYFRFGLITAILVHWGTNYFIFSYANFVSQTNEMTIEAAFSHPLINTMEMLFLISGIFSVSVLLITYFNSKKEQTLKIE
;
A
#
# COMPACT_ATOMS: atom_id res chain seq x y z
N MET A 1 17.31 30.94 -7.09
CA MET A 1 17.56 29.48 -7.12
C MET A 1 18.23 28.97 -5.83
N GLN A 2 19.26 29.63 -5.30
CA GLN A 2 20.01 29.18 -4.10
C GLN A 2 19.20 28.93 -2.81
N VAL A 3 18.19 29.76 -2.49
CA VAL A 3 17.38 29.59 -1.26
C VAL A 3 16.45 28.36 -1.33
N SER A 4 15.89 28.08 -2.50
CA SER A 4 15.02 26.91 -2.72
C SER A 4 15.81 25.60 -2.57
N ASN A 5 17.07 25.55 -3.03
CA ASN A 5 17.93 24.38 -2.91
C ASN A 5 18.33 24.08 -1.46
N LYS A 6 18.56 25.11 -0.63
CA LYS A 6 18.84 24.93 0.81
C LYS A 6 17.64 24.40 1.58
N ILE A 7 16.44 24.93 1.32
CA ILE A 7 15.19 24.45 1.94
C ILE A 7 14.92 22.99 1.56
N LEU A 8 15.19 22.63 0.30
CA LEU A 8 15.04 21.26 -0.19
C LEU A 8 16.00 20.28 0.50
N GLN A 9 17.22 20.71 0.83
CA GLN A 9 18.18 19.90 1.59
C GLN A 9 17.77 19.74 3.06
N ILE A 10 17.34 20.82 3.72
CA ILE A 10 16.90 20.81 5.12
C ILE A 10 15.72 19.86 5.33
N ILE A 11 14.79 19.81 4.37
CA ILE A 11 13.61 18.94 4.44
C ILE A 11 13.91 17.55 3.86
N GLY A 12 14.72 17.48 2.80
CA GLY A 12 15.01 16.25 2.07
C GLY A 12 15.81 15.24 2.88
N ILE A 13 16.80 15.66 3.66
CA ILE A 13 17.63 14.73 4.45
C ILE A 13 16.79 14.02 5.52
N PRO A 14 16.05 14.70 6.41
CA PRO A 14 15.16 14.04 7.37
C PRO A 14 14.09 13.18 6.68
N HIS A 15 13.55 13.65 5.55
CA HIS A 15 12.58 12.86 4.78
C HIS A 15 13.16 11.51 4.35
N PHE A 16 14.34 11.50 3.72
CA PHE A 16 14.97 10.26 3.28
C PHE A 16 15.42 9.35 4.43
N ALA A 17 15.82 9.92 5.57
CA ALA A 17 16.08 9.15 6.77
C ALA A 17 14.80 8.42 7.23
N LEU A 18 13.67 9.13 7.31
CA LEU A 18 12.38 8.54 7.66
C LEU A 18 11.94 7.45 6.67
N LEU A 19 12.10 7.68 5.36
CA LEU A 19 11.81 6.65 4.35
C LEU A 19 12.68 5.39 4.52
N SER A 20 13.93 5.56 4.97
CA SER A 20 14.86 4.45 5.21
C SER A 20 14.47 3.64 6.46
N VAL A 21 14.02 4.32 7.51
CA VAL A 21 13.47 3.67 8.71
C VAL A 21 12.23 2.84 8.35
N ILE A 22 11.29 3.42 7.61
CA ILE A 22 10.07 2.71 7.17
C ILE A 22 10.42 1.51 6.29
N PHE A 23 11.40 1.65 5.38
CA PHE A 23 11.90 0.53 4.60
C PHE A 23 12.42 -0.61 5.49
N GLY A 24 13.23 -0.28 6.50
CA GLY A 24 13.75 -1.27 7.46
C GLY A 24 12.62 -1.98 8.22
N MET A 25 11.60 -1.23 8.63
CA MET A 25 10.43 -1.80 9.31
C MET A 25 9.61 -2.71 8.39
N MET A 26 9.38 -2.31 7.14
CA MET A 26 8.73 -3.17 6.15
C MET A 26 9.51 -4.46 5.92
N LEU A 27 10.85 -4.39 5.87
CA LEU A 27 11.70 -5.58 5.74
C LEU A 27 11.57 -6.52 6.96
N LEU A 28 11.56 -5.98 8.18
CA LEU A 28 11.39 -6.76 9.42
C LEU A 28 10.00 -7.38 9.58
N SER A 29 8.98 -6.85 8.89
CA SER A 29 7.63 -7.44 8.93
C SER A 29 7.54 -8.83 8.30
N PHE A 30 8.43 -9.17 7.37
CA PHE A 30 8.48 -10.50 6.75
C PHE A 30 8.76 -11.61 7.77
N PRO A 31 9.86 -11.57 8.55
CA PRO A 31 10.09 -12.58 9.58
C PRO A 31 9.08 -12.51 10.73
N PHE A 32 8.53 -11.34 11.06
CA PHE A 32 7.48 -11.24 12.08
C PHE A 32 6.21 -12.00 11.70
N GLY A 33 5.73 -11.85 10.46
CA GLY A 33 4.55 -12.59 10.03
C GLY A 33 4.78 -14.11 10.00
N VAL A 34 5.97 -14.58 9.61
CA VAL A 34 6.33 -16.01 9.68
C VAL A 34 6.34 -16.50 11.13
N PHE A 35 7.00 -15.76 12.02
CA PHE A 35 7.03 -16.11 13.44
C PHE A 35 5.61 -16.19 14.02
N VAL A 36 4.76 -15.20 13.75
CA VAL A 36 3.37 -15.17 14.22
C VAL A 36 2.56 -16.37 13.72
N VAL A 37 2.69 -16.77 12.46
CA VAL A 37 1.87 -17.87 11.91
C VAL A 37 2.36 -19.25 12.36
N PHE A 38 3.67 -19.45 12.47
CA PHE A 38 4.24 -20.78 12.66
C PHE A 38 4.80 -21.04 14.07
N ASN A 39 4.97 -20.00 14.89
CA ASN A 39 5.61 -20.11 16.20
C ASN A 39 4.78 -19.52 17.35
N THR A 40 3.55 -19.08 17.11
CA THR A 40 2.65 -18.58 18.16
C THR A 40 1.26 -19.18 18.03
N ASP A 41 0.47 -19.08 19.10
CA ASP A 41 -0.92 -19.55 19.16
C ASP A 41 -1.91 -18.44 18.75
N ILE A 42 -1.60 -17.71 17.67
CA ILE A 42 -2.43 -16.56 17.21
C ILE A 42 -3.88 -16.97 16.93
N GLY A 43 -4.11 -18.20 16.50
CA GLY A 43 -5.44 -18.69 16.15
C GLY A 43 -6.16 -19.44 17.26
N ASP A 44 -5.63 -19.49 18.49
CA ASP A 44 -6.19 -20.26 19.62
C ASP A 44 -6.56 -21.71 19.21
N ASP A 45 -7.84 -21.97 18.91
CA ASP A 45 -8.38 -23.27 18.52
C ASP A 45 -7.95 -23.74 17.11
N ILE A 46 -7.44 -22.83 16.27
CA ILE A 46 -6.92 -23.16 14.92
C ILE A 46 -5.47 -22.73 14.77
N ASN A 47 -4.72 -23.45 13.93
CA ASN A 47 -3.31 -23.18 13.65
C ASN A 47 -3.02 -23.24 12.14
N PHE A 48 -1.75 -23.13 11.75
CA PHE A 48 -1.33 -23.12 10.36
C PHE A 48 -1.66 -24.41 9.59
N GLN A 49 -1.91 -25.54 10.27
CA GLN A 49 -2.31 -26.81 9.67
C GLN A 49 -3.82 -26.93 9.44
N TYR A 50 -4.58 -25.91 9.85
CA TYR A 50 -6.03 -25.93 9.70
C TYR A 50 -6.42 -25.93 8.21
N PRO A 51 -7.33 -26.82 7.77
CA PRO A 51 -7.76 -26.88 6.37
C PRO A 51 -8.44 -25.59 5.90
N LEU A 52 -8.00 -25.07 4.75
CA LEU A 52 -8.47 -23.79 4.23
C LEU A 52 -9.97 -23.79 3.92
N ASN A 53 -10.51 -24.90 3.42
CA ASN A 53 -11.92 -25.06 3.06
C ASN A 53 -12.90 -24.91 4.24
N ASN A 54 -12.41 -25.05 5.47
CA ASN A 54 -13.21 -24.92 6.68
C ASN A 54 -13.34 -23.47 7.17
N LEU A 55 -12.58 -22.52 6.60
CA LEU A 55 -12.73 -21.09 6.87
C LEU A 55 -13.93 -20.52 6.12
N ASP A 56 -14.79 -19.75 6.79
CA ASP A 56 -16.05 -19.23 6.22
C ASP A 56 -15.88 -18.49 4.88
N ILE A 57 -14.81 -17.70 4.75
CA ILE A 57 -14.48 -16.94 3.53
C ILE A 57 -14.20 -17.86 2.34
N PHE A 58 -13.74 -19.08 2.58
CA PHE A 58 -13.41 -20.07 1.55
C PHE A 58 -14.46 -21.17 1.41
N LYS A 59 -15.47 -21.23 2.28
CA LYS A 59 -16.55 -22.23 2.20
C LYS A 59 -17.33 -22.13 0.88
N GLU A 60 -17.58 -20.92 0.38
CA GLU A 60 -18.25 -20.72 -0.91
C GLU A 60 -17.37 -21.16 -2.11
N LEU A 61 -16.05 -21.16 -1.94
CA LEU A 61 -15.06 -21.62 -2.92
C LEU A 61 -14.66 -23.10 -2.71
N GLY A 62 -15.20 -23.77 -1.69
CA GLY A 62 -14.76 -25.07 -1.19
C GLY A 62 -14.86 -26.23 -2.19
N TYR A 63 -15.64 -26.09 -3.26
CA TYR A 63 -15.71 -27.06 -4.34
C TYR A 63 -14.51 -26.98 -5.32
N LEU A 64 -13.75 -25.89 -5.28
CA LEU A 64 -12.61 -25.62 -6.19
C LEU A 64 -11.25 -25.76 -5.50
N THR A 65 -11.21 -25.78 -4.17
CA THR A 65 -9.97 -25.92 -3.39
C THR A 65 -9.72 -27.39 -3.05
N PRO A 66 -8.53 -27.94 -3.38
CA PRO A 66 -8.14 -29.28 -2.95
C PRO A 66 -8.23 -29.41 -1.42
N PHE A 67 -8.69 -30.57 -0.95
CA PHE A 67 -8.87 -30.86 0.49
C PHE A 67 -7.56 -30.80 1.31
N ASP A 68 -6.40 -30.80 0.65
CA ASP A 68 -5.08 -30.89 1.27
C ASP A 68 -4.38 -29.53 1.45
N ILE A 69 -5.04 -28.40 1.16
CA ILE A 69 -4.43 -27.07 1.33
C ILE A 69 -4.70 -26.54 2.74
N GLU A 70 -3.64 -26.25 3.47
CA GLU A 70 -3.67 -25.69 4.82
C GLU A 70 -3.50 -24.16 4.80
N ILE A 71 -3.86 -23.49 5.90
CA ILE A 71 -3.64 -22.04 6.08
C ILE A 71 -2.16 -21.66 5.85
N GLY A 72 -1.25 -22.46 6.39
CA GLY A 72 0.19 -22.26 6.29
C GLY A 72 0.70 -22.27 4.85
N ASP A 73 0.16 -23.15 4.00
CA ASP A 73 0.53 -23.24 2.58
C ASP A 73 0.19 -21.95 1.84
N VAL A 74 -1.05 -21.48 2.01
CA VAL A 74 -1.52 -20.23 1.39
C VAL A 74 -0.71 -19.05 1.90
N PHE A 75 -0.46 -19.01 3.21
CA PHE A 75 0.34 -17.94 3.81
C PHE A 75 1.76 -17.90 3.21
N ILE A 76 2.45 -19.02 3.08
CA ILE A 76 3.80 -19.08 2.49
C ILE A 76 3.80 -18.68 1.02
N VAL A 77 2.78 -19.06 0.25
CA VAL A 77 2.63 -18.62 -1.15
C VAL A 77 2.49 -17.09 -1.21
N LEU A 78 1.61 -16.50 -0.41
CA LEU A 78 1.42 -15.05 -0.35
C LEU A 78 2.70 -14.34 0.11
N TRP A 79 3.32 -14.83 1.18
CA TRP A 79 4.58 -14.32 1.71
C TRP A 79 5.66 -14.32 0.63
N SER A 80 5.78 -15.41 -0.13
CA SER A 80 6.74 -15.56 -1.22
C SER A 80 6.49 -14.57 -2.35
N ILE A 81 5.21 -14.36 -2.74
CA ILE A 81 4.83 -13.35 -3.73
C ILE A 81 5.27 -11.96 -3.27
N TYR A 82 4.96 -11.58 -2.04
CA TYR A 82 5.35 -10.28 -1.51
C TYR A 82 6.86 -10.13 -1.38
N ALA A 83 7.58 -11.17 -0.97
CA ALA A 83 9.04 -11.15 -0.89
C ALA A 83 9.68 -10.93 -2.27
N ILE A 84 9.15 -11.57 -3.32
CA ILE A 84 9.60 -11.37 -4.71
C ILE A 84 9.31 -9.94 -5.15
N LEU A 85 8.09 -9.44 -4.95
CA LEU A 85 7.69 -8.08 -5.34
C LEU A 85 8.52 -7.03 -4.59
N PHE A 86 8.74 -7.21 -3.29
CA PHE A 86 9.55 -6.34 -2.45
C PHE A 86 11.00 -6.31 -2.91
N THR A 87 11.56 -7.46 -3.27
CA THR A 87 12.92 -7.58 -3.84
C THR A 87 13.03 -6.82 -5.16
N ILE A 88 12.06 -6.99 -6.08
CA ILE A 88 12.00 -6.22 -7.33
C ILE A 88 11.93 -4.72 -7.05
N ALA A 89 11.12 -4.30 -6.08
CA ALA A 89 10.97 -2.90 -5.69
C ALA A 89 12.25 -2.31 -5.07
N MET A 90 13.02 -3.12 -4.35
CA MET A 90 14.30 -2.72 -3.76
C MET A 90 15.35 -2.45 -4.84
N PHE A 91 15.42 -3.25 -5.89
CA PHE A 91 16.46 -3.12 -6.93
C PHE A 91 16.10 -2.16 -8.07
N GLY A 92 14.82 -1.89 -8.31
CA GLY A 92 14.36 -1.18 -9.52
C GLY A 92 13.40 -0.01 -9.26
N PRO A 93 12.96 0.69 -10.31
CA PRO A 93 13.11 0.31 -11.72
C PRO A 93 14.41 0.78 -12.39
N ASP A 94 15.03 1.86 -11.90
CA ASP A 94 16.20 2.45 -12.58
C ASP A 94 17.47 2.33 -11.72
N LYS A 95 17.34 2.52 -10.40
CA LYS A 95 18.42 2.37 -9.41
C LYS A 95 17.92 1.56 -8.22
N GLY A 96 18.81 0.80 -7.58
CA GLY A 96 18.53 0.17 -6.30
C GLY A 96 18.33 1.21 -5.18
N PHE A 97 17.61 0.83 -4.13
CA PHE A 97 17.17 1.71 -3.05
C PHE A 97 18.32 2.49 -2.40
N LEU A 98 19.39 1.79 -1.98
CA LEU A 98 20.56 2.43 -1.34
C LEU A 98 21.27 3.43 -2.27
N LYS A 99 21.39 3.11 -3.56
CA LYS A 99 21.99 4.00 -4.56
C LYS A 99 21.10 5.21 -4.83
N ALA A 100 19.78 5.01 -4.85
CA ALA A 100 18.82 6.10 -4.99
C ALA A 100 18.85 7.01 -3.76
N LEU A 101 18.94 6.45 -2.55
CA LEU A 101 19.07 7.19 -1.30
C LEU A 101 20.35 8.05 -1.29
N SER A 102 21.51 7.44 -1.53
CA SER A 102 22.80 8.13 -1.59
C SER A 102 22.80 9.25 -2.63
N ALA A 103 22.28 8.99 -3.83
CA ALA A 103 22.22 9.99 -4.90
C ALA A 103 21.30 11.17 -4.56
N ASN A 104 20.23 10.95 -3.80
CA ASN A 104 19.34 12.03 -3.39
C ASN A 104 19.89 12.85 -2.22
N LEU A 105 20.69 12.23 -1.33
CA LEU A 105 21.40 12.94 -0.26
C LEU A 105 22.54 13.81 -0.81
N SER A 106 23.15 13.41 -1.93
CA SER A 106 24.28 14.13 -2.54
C SER A 106 23.89 15.19 -3.57
N ARG A 107 22.63 15.25 -4.02
CA ARG A 107 22.17 16.14 -5.11
C ARG A 107 21.36 17.32 -4.58
N GLU A 108 21.42 18.44 -5.30
CA GLU A 108 20.52 19.59 -5.06
C GLU A 108 19.08 19.35 -5.57
N LYS A 109 18.83 18.29 -6.36
CA LYS A 109 17.52 17.98 -6.95
C LYS A 109 17.06 16.57 -6.57
N LEU A 110 15.87 16.49 -5.97
CA LEU A 110 15.25 15.25 -5.53
C LEU A 110 14.69 14.44 -6.71
N GLU A 111 15.19 13.23 -6.93
CA GLU A 111 14.71 12.25 -7.91
C GLU A 111 13.99 11.09 -7.22
N THR A 112 12.79 11.35 -6.70
CA THR A 112 11.97 10.35 -5.98
C THR A 112 11.35 9.28 -6.87
N LYS A 113 11.44 9.40 -8.20
CA LYS A 113 10.86 8.45 -9.18
C LYS A 113 11.82 7.35 -9.64
N SER A 114 13.09 7.41 -9.21
CA SER A 114 14.16 6.53 -9.70
C SER A 114 14.15 5.13 -9.10
N ASN A 115 13.39 4.92 -8.01
CA ASN A 115 13.28 3.65 -7.31
C ASN A 115 11.84 3.43 -6.81
N TYR A 116 11.34 2.19 -6.90
CA TYR A 116 10.00 1.83 -6.46
C TYR A 116 9.86 1.97 -4.96
N MET A 117 10.83 1.51 -4.18
CA MET A 117 10.78 1.55 -2.72
C MET A 117 10.69 2.96 -2.16
N ILE A 118 11.40 3.95 -2.74
CA ILE A 118 11.23 5.37 -2.36
C ILE A 118 9.78 5.84 -2.61
N THR A 119 9.17 5.38 -3.71
CA THR A 119 7.78 5.72 -4.02
C THR A 119 6.83 5.03 -3.04
N ILE A 120 7.04 3.75 -2.75
CA ILE A 120 6.21 2.94 -1.85
C ILE A 120 6.23 3.53 -0.44
N THR A 121 7.40 3.70 0.17
CA THR A 121 7.49 4.22 1.56
C THR A 121 6.91 5.63 1.68
N LYS A 122 7.17 6.50 0.69
CA LYS A 122 6.61 7.86 0.65
C LYS A 122 5.08 7.85 0.60
N TRP A 123 4.50 7.08 -0.31
CA TRP A 123 3.05 7.08 -0.51
C TRP A 123 2.30 6.26 0.53
N PHE A 124 2.92 5.23 1.10
CA PHE A 124 2.44 4.58 2.31
C PHE A 124 2.26 5.60 3.44
N SER A 125 3.29 6.40 3.76
CA SER A 125 3.18 7.44 4.80
C SER A 125 2.11 8.48 4.50
N ILE A 126 1.96 8.89 3.23
CA ILE A 126 0.89 9.81 2.82
C ILE A 126 -0.48 9.17 3.04
N LEU A 127 -0.65 7.90 2.70
CA LEU A 127 -1.91 7.18 2.87
C LEU A 127 -2.29 7.10 4.35
N ILE A 128 -1.35 6.71 5.23
CA ILE A 128 -1.57 6.68 6.69
C ILE A 128 -1.96 8.06 7.22
N LEU A 129 -1.22 9.11 6.83
CA LEU A 129 -1.54 10.49 7.22
C LEU A 129 -2.97 10.89 6.80
N MET A 130 -3.34 10.62 5.55
CA MET A 130 -4.68 10.94 5.06
C MET A 130 -5.76 10.14 5.80
N SER A 131 -5.51 8.86 6.10
CA SER A 131 -6.45 8.02 6.84
C SER A 131 -6.73 8.59 8.23
N ILE A 132 -5.69 8.98 8.96
CA ILE A 132 -5.81 9.52 10.32
C ILE A 132 -6.49 10.90 10.31
N ILE A 133 -6.15 11.77 9.35
CA ILE A 133 -6.83 13.07 9.19
C ILE A 133 -8.33 12.87 8.94
N ILE A 134 -8.68 11.94 8.05
CA ILE A 134 -10.08 11.63 7.73
C ILE A 134 -10.80 11.10 8.97
N ASP A 135 -10.20 10.16 9.69
CA ASP A 135 -10.78 9.60 10.92
C ASP A 135 -11.02 10.69 11.96
N PHE A 136 -10.02 11.53 12.21
CA PHE A 136 -10.12 12.65 13.15
C PHE A 136 -11.28 13.60 12.80
N ILE A 137 -11.43 13.95 11.52
CA ILE A 137 -12.53 14.79 11.04
C ILE A 137 -13.87 14.07 11.25
N GLN A 138 -13.98 12.80 10.86
CA GLN A 138 -15.20 12.00 10.97
C GLN A 138 -15.68 11.83 12.41
N GLN A 139 -14.76 11.56 13.34
CA GLN A 139 -15.06 11.48 14.77
C GLN A 139 -15.64 12.81 15.30
N GLY A 140 -15.16 13.96 14.79
CA GLY A 140 -15.73 15.28 15.09
C GLY A 140 -17.19 15.46 14.67
N PHE A 141 -17.69 14.63 13.74
CA PHE A 141 -19.09 14.57 13.33
C PHE A 141 -19.84 13.36 13.91
N GLY A 142 -19.24 12.61 14.84
CA GLY A 142 -19.84 11.41 15.42
C GLY A 142 -19.85 10.18 14.50
N ILE A 143 -19.10 10.23 13.39
CA ILE A 143 -18.96 9.11 12.46
C ILE A 143 -17.74 8.29 12.90
N VAL A 144 -17.98 7.06 13.36
CA VAL A 144 -16.92 6.18 13.88
C VAL A 144 -16.60 5.09 12.86
N THR A 145 -15.30 4.85 12.63
CA THR A 145 -14.79 3.73 11.83
C THR A 145 -14.67 2.49 12.71
N VAL A 146 -15.49 1.47 12.45
CA VAL A 146 -15.50 0.21 13.19
C VAL A 146 -15.12 -0.92 12.24
N PRO A 147 -14.11 -1.76 12.58
CA PRO A 147 -13.76 -2.93 11.79
C PRO A 147 -14.87 -3.98 11.80
N PRO A 148 -14.93 -4.87 10.80
CA PRO A 148 -15.80 -6.02 10.83
C PRO A 148 -15.47 -6.93 12.04
N SER A 149 -16.44 -7.78 12.41
CA SER A 149 -16.23 -8.84 13.39
C SER A 149 -15.05 -9.74 12.98
N VAL A 150 -14.32 -10.22 13.98
CA VAL A 150 -13.19 -11.11 13.78
C VAL A 150 -13.48 -12.38 14.54
N ASP A 151 -13.71 -13.47 13.82
CA ASP A 151 -13.91 -14.78 14.45
C ASP A 151 -12.59 -15.36 14.97
N ASN A 152 -11.49 -15.09 14.26
CA ASN A 152 -10.19 -15.65 14.59
C ASN A 152 -9.03 -14.78 14.06
N ASN A 153 -8.01 -14.52 14.90
CA ASN A 153 -6.91 -13.63 14.53
C ASN A 153 -5.99 -14.24 13.46
N LEU A 154 -5.80 -15.57 13.41
CA LEU A 154 -5.03 -16.22 12.35
C LEU A 154 -5.75 -16.09 11.00
N ALA A 155 -7.06 -16.35 10.98
CA ALA A 155 -7.88 -16.20 9.78
C ALA A 155 -7.92 -14.73 9.31
N GLN A 156 -8.06 -13.78 10.25
CA GLN A 156 -7.98 -12.35 9.94
C GLN A 156 -6.62 -11.99 9.34
N PHE A 157 -5.53 -12.47 9.95
CA PHE A 157 -4.19 -12.16 9.48
C PHE A 157 -3.95 -12.72 8.08
N LEU A 158 -4.43 -13.94 7.77
CA LEU A 158 -4.42 -14.49 6.43
C LEU A 158 -5.25 -13.64 5.45
N TYR A 159 -6.45 -13.22 5.85
CA TYR A 159 -7.35 -12.43 5.00
C TYR A 159 -6.74 -11.08 4.63
N VAL A 160 -6.27 -10.30 5.62
CA VAL A 160 -5.62 -9.01 5.35
C VAL A 160 -4.31 -9.19 4.56
N SER A 161 -3.68 -10.36 4.63
CA SER A 161 -2.51 -10.69 3.80
C SER A 161 -2.88 -11.01 2.35
N LEU A 162 -4.04 -11.65 2.12
CA LEU A 162 -4.54 -11.98 0.79
C LEU A 162 -5.14 -10.77 0.06
N SER A 163 -5.83 -9.90 0.82
CA SER A 163 -6.67 -8.83 0.26
C SER A 163 -5.94 -7.88 -0.70
N PRO A 164 -4.67 -7.45 -0.47
CA PRO A 164 -3.98 -6.58 -1.41
C PRO A 164 -3.79 -7.20 -2.79
N ILE A 165 -3.54 -8.51 -2.91
CA ILE A 165 -3.44 -9.15 -4.24
C ILE A 165 -4.80 -9.15 -4.94
N VAL A 166 -5.83 -9.61 -4.24
CA VAL A 166 -7.19 -9.75 -4.82
C VAL A 166 -7.75 -8.39 -5.23
N GLU A 167 -7.69 -7.41 -4.32
CA GLU A 167 -8.25 -6.08 -4.53
C GLU A 167 -7.47 -5.28 -5.58
N GLU A 168 -6.15 -5.41 -5.64
CA GLU A 168 -5.38 -4.72 -6.68
C GLU A 168 -5.61 -5.36 -8.06
N ILE A 169 -5.79 -6.67 -8.16
CA ILE A 169 -6.20 -7.31 -9.43
C ILE A 169 -7.59 -6.83 -9.84
N GLY A 170 -8.58 -6.87 -8.94
CA GLY A 170 -9.95 -6.45 -9.23
C GLY A 170 -10.04 -4.98 -9.64
N PHE A 171 -9.61 -4.07 -8.77
CA PHE A 171 -9.83 -2.65 -8.99
C PHE A 171 -8.77 -2.00 -9.88
N ARG A 172 -7.52 -2.46 -9.88
CA ARG A 172 -6.45 -1.79 -10.66
C ARG A 172 -6.27 -2.48 -11.99
N VAL A 173 -6.12 -3.80 -12.04
CA VAL A 173 -5.95 -4.50 -13.31
C VAL A 173 -7.25 -4.48 -14.13
N ILE A 174 -8.36 -4.93 -13.55
CA ILE A 174 -9.63 -5.06 -14.29
C ILE A 174 -10.31 -3.70 -14.48
N LEU A 175 -10.54 -2.93 -13.40
CA LEU A 175 -11.34 -1.69 -13.51
C LEU A 175 -10.57 -0.45 -14.00
N ILE A 176 -9.23 -0.45 -13.98
CA ILE A 176 -8.42 0.67 -14.50
C ILE A 176 -7.57 0.21 -15.70
N GLY A 177 -6.78 -0.85 -15.53
CA GLY A 177 -5.79 -1.32 -16.51
C GLY A 177 -6.41 -1.72 -17.84
N LEU A 178 -7.43 -2.56 -17.80
CA LEU A 178 -8.13 -3.03 -18.99
C LEU A 178 -8.82 -1.89 -19.75
N PRO A 179 -9.62 -1.00 -19.12
CA PRO A 179 -10.13 0.20 -19.79
C PRO A 179 -9.04 1.07 -20.42
N LEU A 180 -7.94 1.34 -19.69
CA LEU A 180 -6.83 2.12 -20.25
C LEU A 180 -6.20 1.42 -21.46
N PHE A 181 -6.02 0.11 -21.42
CA PHE A 181 -5.51 -0.63 -22.56
C PHE A 181 -6.44 -0.51 -23.77
N VAL A 182 -7.74 -0.71 -23.59
CA VAL A 182 -8.75 -0.58 -24.65
C VAL A 182 -8.73 0.82 -25.26
N PHE A 183 -8.61 1.86 -24.44
CA PHE A 183 -8.63 3.24 -24.92
C PHE A 183 -7.33 3.70 -25.59
N TYR A 184 -6.16 3.19 -25.19
CA TYR A 184 -4.87 3.81 -25.54
C TYR A 184 -3.81 2.88 -26.18
N SER A 185 -4.06 1.57 -26.27
CA SER A 185 -3.03 0.61 -26.74
C SER A 185 -2.73 0.74 -28.24
N HIS A 186 -3.76 0.96 -29.07
CA HIS A 186 -3.69 0.97 -30.55
C HIS A 186 -2.96 -0.26 -31.18
N LYS A 187 -2.59 -1.28 -30.39
CA LYS A 187 -1.80 -2.45 -30.78
C LYS A 187 -2.38 -3.72 -30.16
N LEU A 188 -2.69 -4.71 -31.00
CA LEU A 188 -3.22 -6.01 -30.58
C LEU A 188 -2.10 -7.04 -30.38
N SER A 189 -1.21 -6.79 -29.42
CA SER A 189 -0.14 -7.74 -29.06
C SER A 189 -0.28 -8.19 -27.62
N ILE A 190 -0.26 -9.51 -27.38
CA ILE A 190 -0.34 -10.13 -26.05
C ILE A 190 0.80 -9.62 -25.15
N LYS A 191 2.03 -9.52 -25.69
CA LYS A 191 3.17 -8.98 -24.95
C LYS A 191 2.95 -7.52 -24.57
N HIS A 192 2.35 -6.73 -25.46
CA HIS A 192 2.04 -5.33 -25.18
C HIS A 192 0.92 -5.20 -24.15
N PHE A 193 -0.10 -6.05 -24.21
CA PHE A 193 -1.18 -6.14 -23.22
C PHE A 193 -0.66 -6.31 -21.80
N PHE A 194 0.14 -7.35 -21.53
CA PHE A 194 0.68 -7.59 -20.20
C PHE A 194 1.62 -6.46 -19.74
N LYS A 195 2.44 -5.91 -20.64
CA LYS A 195 3.29 -4.75 -20.31
C LYS A 195 2.47 -3.51 -19.92
N SER A 196 1.40 -3.24 -20.66
CA SER A 196 0.52 -2.11 -20.43
C SER A 196 -0.29 -2.24 -19.14
N ILE A 197 -0.75 -3.44 -18.80
CA ILE A 197 -1.37 -3.70 -17.49
C ILE A 197 -0.32 -3.60 -16.37
N TRP A 198 0.89 -4.13 -16.58
CA TRP A 198 1.94 -4.06 -15.56
C TRP A 198 2.35 -2.63 -15.21
N ASN A 199 2.43 -1.75 -16.21
CA ASN A 199 2.72 -0.34 -16.04
C ASN A 199 2.07 0.50 -17.15
N PRO A 200 0.86 1.06 -16.90
CA PRO A 200 0.12 1.81 -17.90
C PRO A 200 0.87 3.03 -18.42
N ASN A 201 1.38 3.90 -17.54
CA ASN A 201 2.03 5.15 -17.95
C ASN A 201 3.33 4.95 -18.76
N ARG A 202 4.04 3.81 -18.60
CA ARG A 202 5.26 3.54 -19.39
C ARG A 202 4.99 2.95 -20.77
N ASN A 203 3.84 2.30 -20.96
CA ASN A 203 3.58 1.51 -22.16
C ASN A 203 2.41 2.03 -23.01
N LEU A 204 1.51 2.83 -22.45
CA LEU A 204 0.37 3.41 -23.18
C LEU A 204 0.63 4.86 -23.58
N HIS A 205 0.21 5.23 -24.80
CA HIS A 205 0.33 6.59 -25.31
C HIS A 205 -0.83 7.45 -24.80
N ILE A 206 -0.68 7.97 -23.58
CA ILE A 206 -1.69 8.79 -22.93
C ILE A 206 -1.67 10.22 -23.47
N TYR A 207 -2.74 10.63 -24.14
CA TYR A 207 -2.93 12.00 -24.62
C TYR A 207 -3.98 12.81 -23.82
N ASN A 208 -4.85 12.14 -23.03
CA ASN A 208 -5.88 12.82 -22.24
C ASN A 208 -5.84 12.36 -20.77
N SER A 209 -5.13 13.13 -19.94
CA SER A 209 -4.99 12.86 -18.51
C SER A 209 -6.27 13.05 -17.70
N ARG A 210 -7.22 13.88 -18.17
CA ARG A 210 -8.49 14.13 -17.47
C ARG A 210 -9.38 12.90 -17.44
N LYS A 211 -9.46 12.17 -18.57
CA LYS A 211 -10.24 10.92 -18.65
C LYS A 211 -9.71 9.86 -17.67
N ILE A 212 -8.40 9.78 -17.51
CA ILE A 212 -7.75 8.84 -16.59
C ILE A 212 -8.03 9.22 -15.15
N LEU A 213 -7.90 10.50 -14.81
CA LEU A 213 -8.20 10.96 -13.46
C LEU A 213 -9.67 10.72 -13.10
N PHE A 214 -10.59 10.98 -14.02
CA PHE A 214 -12.01 10.67 -13.84
C PHE A 214 -12.24 9.18 -13.58
N LEU A 215 -11.62 8.30 -14.37
CA LEU A 215 -11.71 6.85 -14.17
C LEU A 215 -11.15 6.43 -12.80
N ILE A 216 -9.99 6.95 -12.39
CA ILE A 216 -9.39 6.67 -11.08
C ILE A 216 -10.32 7.11 -9.94
N VAL A 217 -10.92 8.30 -10.03
CA VAL A 217 -11.86 8.80 -9.02
C VAL A 217 -13.10 7.91 -8.95
N LEU A 218 -13.68 7.56 -10.11
CA LEU A 218 -14.85 6.69 -10.17
C LEU A 218 -14.57 5.31 -9.55
N VAL A 219 -13.46 4.68 -9.91
CA VAL A 219 -13.06 3.38 -9.35
C VAL A 219 -12.72 3.49 -7.87
N GLY A 220 -12.11 4.60 -7.43
CA GLY A 220 -11.86 4.87 -6.02
C GLY A 220 -13.14 4.95 -5.19
N ILE A 221 -14.20 5.58 -5.71
CA ILE A 221 -15.51 5.60 -5.04
C ILE A 221 -16.09 4.19 -4.95
N PHE A 222 -16.01 3.39 -6.01
CA PHE A 222 -16.45 1.99 -5.96
C PHE A 222 -15.64 1.15 -4.96
N PHE A 223 -14.34 1.41 -4.84
CA PHE A 223 -13.49 0.79 -3.82
C PHE A 223 -13.97 1.13 -2.41
N GLY A 224 -14.32 2.40 -2.15
CA GLY A 224 -14.93 2.82 -0.89
C GLY A 224 -16.28 2.16 -0.60
N LEU A 225 -17.16 2.09 -1.61
CA LEU A 225 -18.47 1.43 -1.48
C LEU A 225 -18.33 -0.07 -1.16
N ALA A 226 -17.38 -0.76 -1.78
CA ALA A 226 -17.16 -2.19 -1.50
C ALA A 226 -16.85 -2.44 -0.02
N HIS A 227 -16.04 -1.57 0.61
CA HIS A 227 -15.64 -1.72 2.01
C HIS A 227 -16.80 -1.58 3.02
N ILE A 228 -17.94 -1.01 2.62
CA ILE A 228 -19.12 -0.82 3.47
C ILE A 228 -20.34 -1.66 3.03
N MET A 229 -20.26 -2.37 1.89
CA MET A 229 -21.40 -3.09 1.31
C MET A 229 -21.19 -4.59 1.07
N THR A 230 -19.95 -5.08 1.04
CA THR A 230 -19.67 -6.48 0.64
C THR A 230 -19.10 -7.31 1.79
N GLY A 231 -19.50 -8.58 1.88
CA GLY A 231 -18.99 -9.53 2.85
C GLY A 231 -19.38 -9.17 4.28
N GLU A 232 -18.41 -9.17 5.20
CA GLU A 232 -18.52 -8.52 6.50
C GLU A 232 -18.05 -7.07 6.39
N PRO A 233 -18.96 -6.10 6.25
CA PRO A 233 -18.57 -4.73 5.95
C PRO A 233 -18.01 -4.01 7.17
N TRP A 234 -17.14 -3.04 6.92
CA TRP A 234 -16.82 -2.02 7.90
C TRP A 234 -18.04 -1.11 8.15
N SER A 235 -18.03 -0.34 9.24
CA SER A 235 -19.00 0.74 9.42
C SER A 235 -18.91 1.79 8.30
N GLU A 236 -19.97 2.60 8.16
CA GLU A 236 -20.05 3.72 7.20
C GLU A 236 -18.85 4.69 7.31
N GLY A 237 -18.23 4.80 8.50
CA GLY A 237 -17.03 5.60 8.72
C GLY A 237 -15.87 5.22 7.79
N LYS A 238 -15.77 3.95 7.36
CA LYS A 238 -14.69 3.50 6.48
C LYS A 238 -14.77 4.06 5.06
N PHE A 239 -15.96 4.48 4.61
CA PHE A 239 -16.19 4.87 3.21
C PHE A 239 -15.21 5.94 2.71
N ALA A 240 -15.01 7.01 3.50
CA ALA A 240 -14.14 8.12 3.11
C ALA A 240 -12.66 7.70 3.04
N GLN A 241 -12.18 6.98 4.07
CA GLN A 241 -10.81 6.46 4.12
C GLN A 241 -10.53 5.52 2.94
N ALA A 242 -11.42 4.54 2.72
CA ALA A 242 -11.29 3.57 1.64
C ALA A 242 -11.36 4.27 0.27
N THR A 243 -12.27 5.21 0.05
CA THR A 243 -12.34 5.99 -1.20
C THR A 243 -11.03 6.72 -1.48
N VAL A 244 -10.48 7.44 -0.50
CA VAL A 244 -9.22 8.18 -0.68
C VAL A 244 -8.05 7.23 -0.92
N SER A 245 -7.98 6.10 -0.20
CA SER A 245 -7.00 5.04 -0.44
C SER A 245 -7.10 4.49 -1.86
N GLY A 246 -8.30 4.17 -2.34
CA GLY A 246 -8.56 3.67 -3.69
C GLY A 246 -8.12 4.65 -4.78
N ILE A 247 -8.35 5.95 -4.59
CA ILE A 247 -7.87 7.00 -5.50
C ILE A 247 -6.34 7.06 -5.52
N ILE A 248 -5.70 7.06 -4.34
CA ILE A 248 -4.23 7.09 -4.22
C ILE A 248 -3.63 5.86 -4.92
N LEU A 249 -4.11 4.67 -4.60
CA LEU A 249 -3.62 3.41 -5.16
C LEU A 249 -3.89 3.32 -6.68
N GLY A 250 -5.04 3.79 -7.16
CA GLY A 250 -5.33 3.89 -8.60
C GLY A 250 -4.37 4.82 -9.33
N TRP A 251 -4.02 5.97 -8.71
CA TRP A 251 -2.99 6.87 -9.23
C TRP A 251 -1.60 6.23 -9.22
N LEU A 252 -1.25 5.50 -8.16
CA LEU A 252 0.02 4.80 -8.06
C LEU A 252 0.16 3.70 -9.11
N TYR A 253 -0.89 2.91 -9.30
CA TYR A 253 -0.96 1.91 -10.35
C TYR A 253 -0.74 2.54 -11.73
N PHE A 254 -1.52 3.58 -12.05
CA PHE A 254 -1.38 4.27 -13.33
C PHE A 254 0.04 4.79 -13.54
N ARG A 255 0.59 5.51 -12.54
CA ARG A 255 1.82 6.28 -12.69
C ARG A 255 3.10 5.46 -12.53
N PHE A 256 3.10 4.49 -11.64
CA PHE A 256 4.28 3.73 -11.22
C PHE A 256 4.16 2.23 -11.47
N GLY A 257 2.97 1.72 -11.76
CA GLY A 257 2.72 0.32 -12.11
C GLY A 257 2.21 -0.52 -10.94
N LEU A 258 1.89 -1.78 -11.24
CA LEU A 258 1.20 -2.70 -10.35
C LEU A 258 1.97 -3.01 -9.06
N ILE A 259 3.29 -3.21 -9.16
CA ILE A 259 4.15 -3.50 -7.98
C ILE A 259 3.99 -2.42 -6.90
N THR A 260 4.01 -1.14 -7.30
CA THR A 260 3.90 -0.02 -6.35
C THR A 260 2.54 -0.01 -5.66
N ALA A 261 1.45 -0.25 -6.40
CA ALA A 261 0.11 -0.26 -5.83
C ALA A 261 -0.07 -1.43 -4.86
N ILE A 262 0.35 -2.64 -5.25
CA ILE A 262 0.35 -3.82 -4.39
C ILE A 262 1.15 -3.58 -3.10
N LEU A 263 2.38 -3.08 -3.19
CA LEU A 263 3.23 -2.95 -2.00
C LEU A 263 2.82 -1.80 -1.07
N VAL A 264 2.18 -0.74 -1.58
CA VAL A 264 1.59 0.28 -0.70
C VAL A 264 0.38 -0.27 0.04
N HIS A 265 -0.48 -1.03 -0.64
CA HIS A 265 -1.64 -1.68 -0.03
C HIS A 265 -1.23 -2.79 0.94
N TRP A 266 -0.28 -3.64 0.57
CA TRP A 266 0.36 -4.60 1.48
C TRP A 266 0.92 -3.92 2.74
N GLY A 267 1.46 -2.70 2.59
CA GLY A 267 1.91 -1.86 3.68
C GLY A 267 0.80 -1.53 4.69
N THR A 268 -0.41 -1.25 4.25
CA THR A 268 -1.55 -0.93 5.13
C THR A 268 -2.19 -2.14 5.78
N ASN A 269 -1.82 -3.34 5.30
CA ASN A 269 -2.42 -4.60 5.72
C ASN A 269 -1.35 -5.47 6.40
N TYR A 270 -0.78 -6.45 5.68
CA TYR A 270 0.23 -7.39 6.19
C TYR A 270 1.31 -6.72 7.04
N PHE A 271 1.90 -5.61 6.58
CA PHE A 271 3.01 -4.98 7.31
C PHE A 271 2.58 -4.52 8.71
N ILE A 272 1.50 -3.73 8.81
CA ILE A 272 0.99 -3.23 10.10
C ILE A 272 0.51 -4.41 10.97
N PHE A 273 -0.24 -5.35 10.40
CA PHE A 273 -0.78 -6.49 11.14
C PHE A 273 0.30 -7.48 11.59
N SER A 274 1.42 -7.61 10.86
CA SER A 274 2.55 -8.44 11.30
C SER A 274 3.16 -7.89 12.58
N TYR A 275 3.29 -6.57 12.69
CA TYR A 275 3.78 -5.93 13.90
C TYR A 275 2.78 -5.99 15.05
N ALA A 276 1.51 -5.68 14.78
CA ALA A 276 0.46 -5.72 15.80
C ALA A 276 0.31 -7.13 16.39
N ASN A 277 0.25 -8.15 15.53
CA ASN A 277 0.19 -9.55 16.00
C ASN A 277 1.48 -9.97 16.69
N PHE A 278 2.66 -9.59 16.19
CA PHE A 278 3.92 -9.89 16.89
C PHE A 278 3.90 -9.33 18.32
N VAL A 279 3.50 -8.07 18.49
CA VAL A 279 3.38 -7.44 19.81
C VAL A 279 2.32 -8.13 20.67
N SER A 280 1.16 -8.43 20.11
CA SER A 280 0.09 -9.15 20.81
C SER A 280 0.60 -10.49 21.37
N GLN A 281 1.24 -11.28 20.53
CA GLN A 281 1.66 -12.64 20.86
C GLN A 281 2.86 -12.65 21.82
N THR A 282 3.84 -11.76 21.65
CA THR A 282 4.99 -11.72 22.58
C THR A 282 4.66 -11.13 23.95
N ASN A 283 3.53 -10.44 24.09
CA ASN A 283 3.11 -9.82 25.35
C ASN A 283 1.80 -10.41 25.90
N GLU A 284 1.32 -11.52 25.36
CA GLU A 284 0.11 -12.24 25.79
C GLU A 284 -1.11 -11.31 25.96
N MET A 285 -1.33 -10.42 24.99
CA MET A 285 -2.44 -9.46 24.99
C MET A 285 -3.29 -9.56 23.72
N THR A 286 -4.51 -9.04 23.78
CA THR A 286 -5.39 -9.03 22.60
C THR A 286 -4.81 -8.16 21.48
N ILE A 287 -5.23 -8.42 20.25
CA ILE A 287 -4.79 -7.65 19.09
C ILE A 287 -5.20 -6.18 19.18
N GLU A 288 -6.39 -5.89 19.73
CA GLU A 288 -6.88 -4.53 19.96
C GLU A 288 -6.00 -3.79 20.98
N ALA A 289 -5.59 -4.46 22.05
CA ALA A 289 -4.67 -3.89 23.03
C ALA A 289 -3.29 -3.63 22.42
N ALA A 290 -2.82 -4.50 21.53
CA ALA A 290 -1.54 -4.34 20.84
C ALA A 290 -1.52 -3.10 19.93
N PHE A 291 -2.64 -2.73 19.30
CA PHE A 291 -2.74 -1.48 18.53
C PHE A 291 -2.59 -0.22 19.40
N SER A 292 -2.82 -0.32 20.71
CA SER A 292 -2.58 0.77 21.67
C SER A 292 -1.20 0.70 22.34
N HIS A 293 -0.38 -0.29 22.00
CA HIS A 293 0.93 -0.51 22.62
C HIS A 293 1.93 0.61 22.24
N PRO A 294 2.82 1.05 23.17
CA PRO A 294 3.77 2.14 22.89
C PRO A 294 4.63 1.96 21.64
N LEU A 295 5.00 0.72 21.30
CA LEU A 295 5.72 0.42 20.07
C LEU A 295 4.89 0.79 18.83
N ILE A 296 3.65 0.29 18.73
CA ILE A 296 2.76 0.55 17.59
C ILE A 296 2.43 2.04 17.49
N ASN A 297 2.16 2.71 18.62
CA ASN A 297 1.95 4.16 18.65
C ASN A 297 3.18 4.94 18.14
N THR A 298 4.39 4.50 18.49
CA THR A 298 5.63 5.12 18.00
C THR A 298 5.78 4.93 16.49
N MET A 299 5.41 3.76 15.97
CA MET A 299 5.40 3.50 14.53
C MET A 299 4.41 4.41 13.80
N GLU A 300 3.18 4.54 14.32
CA GLU A 300 2.17 5.43 13.76
C GLU A 300 2.66 6.89 13.73
N MET A 301 3.25 7.39 14.82
CA MET A 301 3.84 8.72 14.87
C MET A 301 4.97 8.91 13.85
N LEU A 302 5.82 7.89 13.66
CA LEU A 302 6.85 7.92 12.60
C LEU A 302 6.23 7.99 11.20
N PHE A 303 5.15 7.26 10.95
CA PHE A 303 4.44 7.30 9.66
C PHE A 303 3.77 8.65 9.43
N LEU A 304 3.15 9.24 10.46
CA LEU A 304 2.56 10.57 10.42
C LEU A 304 3.59 11.65 10.08
N ILE A 305 4.71 11.68 10.81
CA ILE A 305 5.80 12.62 10.56
C ILE A 305 6.33 12.43 9.13
N SER A 306 6.59 11.18 8.72
CA SER A 306 7.02 10.86 7.36
C SER A 306 6.01 11.30 6.29
N GLY A 307 4.71 11.19 6.57
CA GLY A 307 3.62 11.65 5.71
C GLY A 307 3.66 13.16 5.52
N ILE A 308 3.84 13.92 6.61
CA ILE A 308 3.96 15.38 6.57
C ILE A 308 5.16 15.79 5.70
N PHE A 309 6.35 15.23 5.97
CA PHE A 309 7.54 15.48 5.15
C PHE A 309 7.30 15.11 3.67
N SER A 310 6.64 13.98 3.40
CA SER A 310 6.33 13.53 2.05
C SER A 310 5.42 14.50 1.30
N VAL A 311 4.37 15.02 1.95
CA VAL A 311 3.49 16.05 1.37
C VAL A 311 4.24 17.37 1.18
N SER A 312 5.02 17.82 2.16
CA SER A 312 5.83 19.04 2.04
C SER A 312 6.79 18.98 0.85
N VAL A 313 7.50 17.86 0.69
CA VAL A 313 8.41 17.65 -0.45
C VAL A 313 7.65 17.66 -1.78
N LEU A 314 6.46 17.04 -1.86
CA LEU A 314 5.62 17.07 -3.06
C LEU A 314 5.20 18.49 -3.42
N LEU A 315 4.73 19.27 -2.44
CA LEU A 315 4.29 20.66 -2.64
C LEU A 315 5.45 21.55 -3.09
N ILE A 316 6.59 21.51 -2.39
CA ILE A 316 7.78 22.29 -2.74
C ILE A 316 8.25 21.97 -4.16
N THR A 317 8.31 20.68 -4.51
CA THR A 317 8.73 20.24 -5.85
C THR A 317 7.74 20.74 -6.92
N TYR A 318 6.44 20.69 -6.64
CA TYR A 318 5.41 21.19 -7.55
C TYR A 318 5.52 22.71 -7.79
N PHE A 319 5.62 23.50 -6.73
CA PHE A 319 5.75 24.96 -6.86
C PHE A 319 7.04 25.39 -7.55
N ASN A 320 8.16 24.71 -7.26
CA ASN A 320 9.43 24.94 -7.95
C ASN A 320 9.31 24.64 -9.46
N SER A 321 8.64 23.55 -9.84
CA SER A 321 8.46 23.19 -11.25
C SER A 321 7.63 24.20 -12.04
N LYS A 322 6.60 24.81 -11.42
CA LYS A 322 5.83 25.90 -12.03
C LYS A 322 6.66 27.14 -12.26
N LYS A 323 7.49 27.51 -11.27
CA LYS A 323 8.37 28.68 -11.38
C LYS A 323 9.42 28.52 -12.49
N GLU A 324 9.96 27.31 -12.68
CA GLU A 324 10.86 27.02 -13.80
C GLU A 324 10.16 27.10 -15.17
N GLN A 325 8.87 26.75 -15.25
CA GLN A 325 8.11 26.87 -16.50
C GLN A 325 7.79 28.32 -16.85
N THR A 326 7.43 29.15 -15.88
CA THR A 326 7.18 30.59 -16.12
C THR A 326 8.43 31.32 -16.59
N LEU A 327 9.60 31.01 -16.03
CA LEU A 327 10.89 31.61 -16.40
C LEU A 327 11.40 31.19 -17.79
N LYS A 328 10.81 30.18 -18.43
CA LYS A 328 11.17 29.75 -19.80
C LYS A 328 10.29 30.39 -20.88
N ILE A 329 9.24 31.10 -20.47
CA ILE A 329 8.25 31.73 -21.36
C ILE A 329 8.47 33.26 -21.43
N GLU A 330 9.26 33.82 -20.51
CA GLU A 330 9.79 35.20 -20.53
C GLU A 330 11.17 35.25 -21.21
#